data_AF-A0A1R3JJ96-F1
#
_entry.id   AF-A0A1R3JJ96-F1
#
_cell.length_a   1.000
_cell.length_b   1.000
_cell.length_c   1.000
_cell.angle_alpha   90.00
_cell.angle_beta   90.00
_cell.angle_gamma   90.00
#
_symmetry.space_group_name_H-M   'P 1'
#
loop_
_entity.id
_entity.type
_entity.pdbx_description
1 polymer ?
#
loop_
_entity_poly.entity_id
_entity_poly.type
_entity_poly.pdbx_seq_one_letter_code
_entity_poly.pdbx_strand_id
1 'polypeptide(L)'
;MATPFSAHVLSRKKSLNLAGDAFDLIVRAKTALELQCAGDVSYSDILAESARNLVVMAAGPFYTVKLGRKDSKVSIPPLSKPIFQKSQTQ
;
A
#
# COMPACT_ATOMS: atom_id res chain seq x y z
N MET A 1 32.20 -7.41 -11.91
CA MET A 1 31.82 -6.31 -12.83
C MET A 1 30.40 -6.60 -13.33
N ALA A 2 29.48 -5.67 -13.08
CA ALA A 2 28.05 -5.55 -13.45
C ALA A 2 27.20 -6.81 -13.74
N THR A 3 26.19 -7.02 -12.89
CA THR A 3 25.03 -7.90 -13.13
C THR A 3 24.11 -7.35 -14.23
N PRO A 4 23.51 -8.20 -15.08
CA PRO A 4 22.28 -7.86 -15.77
C PRO A 4 21.11 -8.55 -15.05
N PHE A 5 20.52 -7.88 -14.06
CA PHE A 5 19.19 -8.27 -13.57
C PHE A 5 18.18 -7.94 -14.67
N SER A 6 17.86 -8.95 -15.46
CA SER A 6 17.10 -8.88 -16.70
C SER A 6 15.66 -8.39 -16.48
N ALA A 7 15.40 -7.15 -16.91
CA ALA A 7 14.25 -6.68 -17.71
C ALA A 7 12.87 -7.36 -17.60
N HIS A 8 12.41 -7.80 -16.43
CA HIS A 8 11.06 -8.38 -16.25
C HIS A 8 10.06 -7.44 -15.54
N VAL A 9 10.13 -6.11 -15.73
CA VAL A 9 9.18 -5.21 -15.01
C VAL A 9 8.63 -4.07 -15.88
N LEU A 10 8.17 -4.38 -17.09
CA LEU A 10 7.27 -3.46 -17.81
C LEU A 10 6.09 -4.20 -18.44
N SER A 11 5.28 -4.85 -17.61
CA SER A 11 3.89 -5.16 -18.01
C SER A 11 3.06 -3.88 -17.91
N ARG A 12 2.93 -3.22 -19.06
CA ARG A 12 2.06 -2.07 -19.31
C ARG A 12 0.59 -2.44 -19.07
N LYS A 13 -0.18 -1.45 -18.60
CA LYS A 13 -1.58 -1.53 -18.13
C LYS A 13 -1.76 -2.28 -16.81
N LYS A 14 -1.24 -1.65 -15.76
CA LYS A 14 -1.72 -1.81 -14.38
C LYS A 14 -3.12 -1.20 -14.30
N SER A 15 -4.18 -2.00 -14.17
CA SER A 15 -5.42 -1.50 -13.55
C SER A 15 -4.99 -0.78 -12.27
N LEU A 16 -5.47 0.45 -12.04
CA LEU A 16 -4.93 1.28 -10.94
C LEU A 16 -5.02 0.59 -9.55
N ASN A 17 -5.80 -0.47 -9.44
CA ASN A 17 -5.77 -1.45 -8.36
C ASN A 17 -5.10 -2.74 -8.88
N LEU A 18 -3.92 -3.13 -8.38
CA LEU A 18 -3.15 -4.25 -8.94
C LEU A 18 -2.64 -5.26 -7.92
N ALA A 19 -3.22 -5.31 -6.74
CA ALA A 19 -2.82 -6.32 -5.77
C ALA A 19 -4.04 -6.78 -4.99
N GLY A 20 -4.97 -7.47 -5.68
CA GLY A 20 -6.11 -8.13 -5.02
C GLY A 20 -5.64 -9.03 -3.88
N ASP A 21 -4.58 -9.82 -4.13
CA ASP A 21 -3.95 -10.69 -3.14
C ASP A 21 -3.44 -9.94 -1.90
N ALA A 22 -2.92 -8.72 -2.07
CA ALA A 22 -2.45 -7.92 -0.93
C ALA A 22 -3.62 -7.41 -0.07
N PHE A 23 -4.75 -7.04 -0.69
CA PHE A 23 -5.95 -6.67 0.05
C PHE A 23 -6.51 -7.85 0.86
N ASP A 24 -6.52 -9.05 0.29
CA ASP A 24 -6.98 -10.25 1.00
C ASP A 24 -6.11 -10.57 2.22
N LEU A 25 -4.78 -10.39 2.12
CA LEU A 25 -3.88 -10.56 3.27
C LEU A 25 -4.19 -9.56 4.39
N ILE A 26 -4.46 -8.30 4.04
CA ILE A 26 -4.82 -7.26 5.01
C ILE A 26 -6.16 -7.60 5.69
N VAL A 27 -7.14 -8.08 4.93
CA VAL A 27 -8.45 -8.51 5.49
C VAL A 27 -8.26 -9.67 6.47
N ARG A 28 -7.44 -10.68 6.12
CA ARG A 28 -7.14 -11.80 7.03
C ARG A 28 -6.44 -11.33 8.30
N ALA A 29 -5.47 -10.43 8.18
CA ALA A 29 -4.78 -9.85 9.33
C ALA A 29 -5.77 -9.11 10.25
N LYS A 30 -6.67 -8.31 9.66
CA LYS A 30 -7.74 -7.65 10.41
C LYS A 30 -8.65 -8.65 11.11
N THR A 31 -9.09 -9.72 10.45
CA THR A 31 -9.93 -10.75 11.08
C THR A 31 -9.23 -11.43 12.25
N ALA A 32 -7.94 -11.74 12.11
CA ALA A 32 -7.15 -12.32 13.21
C ALA A 32 -6.99 -11.37 14.40
N LEU A 33 -6.93 -10.06 14.16
CA LEU A 33 -6.88 -9.03 15.20
C LEU A 33 -8.24 -8.80 15.85
N GLU A 34 -9.34 -8.82 15.09
CA GLU A 34 -10.70 -8.71 15.62
C GLU A 34 -11.06 -9.85 16.57
N LEU A 35 -10.50 -11.04 16.36
CA LEU A 35 -10.65 -12.17 17.29
C LEU A 35 -9.96 -11.93 18.65
N GLN A 36 -8.95 -11.07 18.70
CA GLN A 36 -8.18 -10.79 19.92
C GLN A 36 -8.60 -9.47 20.58
N CYS A 37 -8.79 -8.42 19.78
CA CYS A 37 -9.11 -7.07 20.20
C CYS A 37 -10.12 -6.45 19.22
N ALA A 38 -11.41 -6.64 19.50
CA ALA A 38 -12.49 -6.22 18.61
C ALA A 38 -12.59 -4.69 18.53
N GLY A 39 -12.52 -4.13 17.32
CA GLY A 39 -12.78 -2.71 17.06
C GLY A 39 -11.64 -1.74 17.37
N ASP A 40 -10.50 -2.19 17.90
CA ASP A 40 -9.41 -1.29 18.32
C ASP A 40 -8.43 -0.94 17.19
N VAL A 41 -8.14 -1.89 16.29
CA VAL A 41 -7.06 -1.72 15.30
C VAL A 41 -7.62 -1.19 13.98
N SER A 42 -7.12 -0.06 13.47
CA SER A 42 -7.52 0.45 12.15
C SER A 42 -6.79 -0.26 10.99
N TYR A 43 -7.40 -0.32 9.81
CA TYR A 43 -6.73 -0.77 8.58
C TYR A 43 -5.49 0.07 8.26
N SER A 44 -5.55 1.37 8.57
CA SER A 44 -4.44 2.31 8.41
C SER A 44 -3.23 1.93 9.25
N ASP A 45 -3.44 1.47 10.49
CA ASP A 45 -2.36 1.02 11.37
C ASP A 45 -1.82 -0.36 10.95
N ILE A 46 -2.69 -1.28 10.49
CA ILE A 46 -2.27 -2.58 9.92
C ILE A 46 -1.31 -2.36 8.74
N LEU A 47 -1.63 -1.41 7.86
CA LEU A 47 -0.80 -1.06 6.71
C LEU A 47 0.56 -0.49 7.15
N ALA A 48 0.57 0.42 8.11
CA ALA A 48 1.79 1.03 8.61
C ALA A 48 2.71 -0.02 9.27
N GLU A 49 2.14 -0.93 10.06
CA GLU A 49 2.88 -1.99 10.73
C GLU A 49 3.41 -3.03 9.75
N SER A 50 2.59 -3.40 8.75
CA SER A 50 2.98 -4.33 7.69
C SER A 50 4.16 -3.77 6.87
N ALA A 51 4.14 -2.47 6.55
CA ALA A 51 5.24 -1.83 5.85
C ALA A 51 6.53 -1.82 6.69
N ARG A 52 6.44 -1.54 8.00
CA ARG A 52 7.60 -1.61 8.91
C ARG A 52 8.17 -3.03 8.96
N ASN A 53 7.31 -4.05 9.06
CA ASN A 53 7.74 -5.45 9.02
C ASN A 53 8.46 -5.79 7.71
N LEU A 54 7.96 -5.30 6.57
CA LEU A 54 8.62 -5.48 5.29
C LEU A 54 10.01 -4.82 5.25
N VAL A 55 10.17 -3.59 5.79
CA VAL A 55 11.48 -2.93 5.89
C VAL A 55 12.46 -3.78 6.69
N VAL A 56 12.03 -4.29 7.84
CA VAL A 56 12.86 -5.16 8.69
C VAL A 56 13.22 -6.46 7.98
N MET A 57 12.27 -7.11 7.31
CA MET A 57 12.51 -8.33 6.51
C MET A 57 13.45 -8.09 5.34
N ALA A 58 13.44 -6.88 4.77
CA ALA A 58 14.36 -6.44 3.72
C ALA A 58 15.73 -6.00 4.28
N ALA A 59 16.06 -6.37 5.52
CA ALA A 59 17.29 -6.00 6.23
C ALA A 59 17.47 -4.47 6.45
N GLY A 60 16.37 -3.72 6.47
CA GLY A 60 16.34 -2.31 6.83
C GLY A 60 16.28 -2.07 8.34
N PRO A 61 16.38 -0.79 8.78
CA PRO A 61 16.37 -0.44 10.19
C PRO A 61 15.01 -0.66 10.84
N PHE A 62 15.02 -1.07 12.11
CA PHE A 62 13.83 -1.12 12.93
C PHE A 62 13.48 0.29 13.44
N TYR A 63 12.22 0.67 13.33
CA TYR A 63 11.66 1.88 13.92
C TYR A 63 10.26 1.60 14.46
N THR A 64 9.90 2.29 15.55
CA THR A 64 8.58 2.17 16.16
C THR A 64 7.54 2.95 15.35
N VAL A 65 6.47 2.28 14.92
CA VAL A 65 5.34 2.94 14.26
C VAL A 65 4.46 3.60 15.31
N LYS A 66 4.12 4.87 15.09
CA LYS A 66 3.10 5.56 15.90
C LYS A 66 1.71 5.10 15.43
N LEU A 67 0.97 4.45 16.34
CA LEU A 67 -0.37 3.92 16.12
C LEU A 67 -1.46 4.95 16.50
N GLY A 68 -2.71 4.64 16.16
CA GLY A 68 -3.88 5.48 16.46
C GLY A 68 -4.46 6.19 15.23
N ARG A 69 -4.11 5.75 14.01
CA ARG A 69 -4.77 6.26 12.80
C ARG A 69 -6.22 5.78 12.78
N LYS A 70 -7.11 6.58 12.19
CA LYS A 70 -8.52 6.22 11.99
C LYS A 70 -8.78 6.04 10.51
N ASP A 71 -9.59 5.05 10.17
CA ASP A 71 -9.92 4.75 8.78
C ASP A 71 -10.90 5.77 8.20
N SER A 72 -10.65 6.18 6.95
CA SER A 72 -11.57 6.99 6.19
C SER A 72 -12.74 6.14 5.70
N LYS A 73 -13.96 6.69 5.74
CA LYS A 73 -15.16 6.09 5.12
C LYS A 73 -15.32 6.46 3.65
N VAL A 74 -14.44 7.33 3.13
CA VAL A 74 -14.51 7.86 1.76
C VAL A 74 -13.19 7.56 1.05
N SER A 75 -13.28 6.91 -0.10
CA SER A 75 -12.18 6.80 -1.06
C SER A 75 -12.26 7.95 -2.05
N ILE A 76 -11.27 8.83 -2.05
CA ILE A 76 -11.17 9.88 -3.06
C ILE A 76 -10.56 9.23 -4.32
N PRO A 77 -11.20 9.34 -5.49
CA PRO A 77 -10.59 8.84 -6.72
C PRO A 77 -9.25 9.56 -6.93
N PRO A 78 -8.25 8.90 -7.54
CA PRO A 78 -6.96 9.51 -7.79
C PRO A 78 -7.16 10.84 -8.52
N LEU A 79 -6.52 11.90 -8.03
CA LEU A 79 -6.48 13.20 -8.68
C LEU A 79 -5.56 13.16 -9.92
N SER A 80 -5.60 12.07 -10.69
CA SER A 80 -4.99 11.98 -12.01
C SER A 80 -5.94 12.59 -13.05
N LYS A 81 -6.31 13.85 -12.87
CA LYS A 81 -6.44 14.71 -14.04
C LYS A 81 -5.04 15.25 -14.27
N PRO A 82 -4.37 14.93 -15.40
CA PRO A 82 -3.09 15.54 -15.69
C PRO A 82 -3.29 17.06 -15.68
N ILE A 83 -2.60 17.75 -14.77
CA ILE A 83 -2.56 19.21 -14.70
C ILE A 83 -1.95 19.81 -16.01
N PHE A 84 -1.40 18.96 -16.89
CA PHE A 84 -0.95 19.28 -18.24
C PHE A 84 -2.00 18.90 -19.30
N GLN A 85 -3.17 19.54 -19.29
CA GLN A 85 -4.09 19.54 -20.43
C GLN A 85 -4.57 20.97 -20.73
N LYS A 86 -3.64 21.92 -20.72
CA LYS A 86 -3.82 23.26 -21.29
C LYS A 86 -2.55 23.71 -22.01
N SER A 87 -2.28 23.12 -23.17
CA SER A 87 -1.61 23.77 -24.30
C SER A 87 -1.55 22.80 -25.47
N GLN A 88 -2.62 22.73 -26.26
CA GLN A 88 -2.54 22.70 -27.72
C GLN A 88 -3.97 22.84 -28.26
N THR A 89 -4.35 24.10 -28.39
CA THR A 89 -4.97 24.60 -29.61
C THR A 89 -4.05 24.29 -30.78
N GLN A 90 -4.42 23.31 -31.60
CA GLN A 90 -4.55 23.46 -33.05
C GLN A 90 -5.38 22.29 -33.60
#